data_AF-A0A1Q3BCC8-F1
#
_entry.id   AF-A0A1Q3BCC8-F1
#
_cell.length_a   1.000
_cell.length_b   1.000
_cell.length_c   1.000
_cell.angle_alpha   90.00
_cell.angle_beta   90.00
_cell.angle_gamma   90.00
#
_symmetry.space_group_name_H-M   'P 1'
#
loop_
_entity.id
_entity.type
_entity.pdbx_description
1 polymer ?
#
loop_
_entity_poly.entity_id
_entity_poly.type
_entity_poly.pdbx_seq_one_letter_code
_entity_poly.pdbx_strand_id
1 'polypeptide(L)' 'INAKAKPVIICAINSNDFNRVSSCISANEMWDRLEVTYEVKKTKVSMFVHEYEMIIMHENEDIRTVFIRFTNITNALQAL' A
#
# COMPACT_ATOMS: atom_id res chain seq x y z
N ILE A 1 -2.41 -12.60 -28.36
CA ILE A 1 -2.50 -12.82 -26.89
C ILE A 1 -2.67 -11.51 -26.12
N ASN A 2 -1.88 -10.45 -26.40
CA ASN A 2 -1.98 -9.15 -25.69
C ASN A 2 -3.30 -8.37 -25.83
N ALA A 3 -4.01 -8.44 -26.95
CA ALA A 3 -5.24 -7.66 -27.15
C ALA A 3 -6.39 -8.03 -26.19
N LYS A 4 -6.41 -9.28 -25.68
CA LYS A 4 -7.42 -9.75 -24.72
C LYS A 4 -7.02 -9.51 -23.26
N ALA A 5 -5.77 -9.13 -22.98
CA ALA A 5 -5.27 -8.98 -21.61
C ALA A 5 -5.67 -7.64 -20.96
N LYS A 6 -5.70 -6.54 -21.72
CA LYS A 6 -6.09 -5.22 -21.17
C LYS A 6 -7.49 -5.22 -20.56
N PRO A 7 -8.54 -5.73 -21.25
CA PRO A 7 -9.88 -5.77 -20.66
C PRO A 7 -9.92 -6.59 -19.36
N VAL A 8 -9.19 -7.72 -19.30
CA VAL A 8 -9.11 -8.56 -18.10
C VAL A 8 -8.50 -7.79 -16.93
N ILE A 9 -7.40 -7.06 -17.15
CA ILE A 9 -6.78 -6.23 -16.11
C ILE A 9 -7.74 -5.13 -15.65
N ILE A 10 -8.41 -4.42 -16.59
CA ILE A 10 -9.37 -3.36 -16.26
C ILE A 10 -10.52 -3.89 -15.38
N CYS A 11 -11.03 -5.09 -15.66
CA CYS A 11 -12.11 -5.68 -14.87
C CYS A 11 -11.67 -6.13 -13.46
N ALA A 12 -10.37 -6.38 -13.25
CA ALA A 12 -9.85 -6.89 -11.99
C ALA A 12 -9.42 -5.80 -10.99
N ILE A 13 -9.18 -4.56 -11.47
CA ILE A 13 -8.63 -3.47 -10.66
C ILE A 13 -9.70 -2.49 -10.18
N ASN A 14 -9.43 -1.82 -9.06
CA ASN A 14 -10.28 -0.75 -8.53
C ASN A 14 -10.10 0.57 -9.30
N SER A 15 -10.91 1.59 -9.00
CA SER A 15 -10.87 2.90 -9.68
C SER A 15 -9.55 3.65 -9.51
N ASN A 16 -8.89 3.55 -8.36
CA ASN A 16 -7.59 4.19 -8.13
C ASN A 16 -6.51 3.57 -9.02
N ASP A 17 -6.47 2.24 -9.07
CA ASP A 17 -5.50 1.51 -9.87
C ASP A 17 -5.80 1.66 -11.37
N PHE A 18 -7.08 1.74 -11.76
CA PHE A 18 -7.48 2.08 -13.12
C PHE A 18 -6.93 3.44 -13.57
N ASN A 19 -7.07 4.48 -12.74
CA ASN A 19 -6.56 5.81 -13.07
C ASN A 19 -5.04 5.85 -13.31
N ARG A 20 -4.28 4.92 -12.70
CA ARG A 20 -2.82 4.81 -12.88
C ARG A 20 -2.41 4.17 -14.20
N VAL A 21 -3.24 3.27 -14.72
CA VAL A 21 -2.92 2.43 -15.89
C VAL A 21 -3.77 2.74 -17.13
N SER A 22 -4.74 3.64 -17.03
CA SER A 22 -5.67 3.98 -18.12
C SER A 22 -4.97 4.53 -19.36
N SER A 23 -3.83 5.21 -19.19
CA SER A 23 -3.02 5.76 -20.28
C SER A 23 -2.05 4.74 -20.91
N CYS A 24 -1.88 3.55 -20.32
CA CYS A 24 -0.96 2.55 -20.83
C CYS A 24 -1.42 2.00 -22.18
N ILE A 25 -0.46 1.80 -23.09
CA ILE A 25 -0.75 1.35 -24.46
C ILE A 25 -0.91 -0.18 -24.49
N SER A 26 -0.13 -0.91 -23.68
CA SER A 26 -0.11 -2.37 -23.65
C SER A 26 -0.50 -2.95 -22.29
N ALA A 27 -0.90 -4.23 -22.27
CA ALA A 27 -1.17 -4.94 -21.03
C ALA A 27 0.09 -5.13 -20.16
N ASN A 28 1.27 -5.29 -20.79
CA ASN A 28 2.54 -5.38 -20.06
C ASN A 28 2.82 -4.08 -19.32
N GLU A 29 2.64 -2.93 -19.97
CA GLU A 29 2.84 -1.63 -19.33
C GLU A 29 1.86 -1.41 -18.16
N MET A 30 0.62 -1.87 -18.30
CA MET A 30 -0.35 -1.86 -17.18
C MET A 30 0.15 -2.73 -16.03
N TRP A 31 0.63 -3.94 -16.31
CA TRP A 31 1.15 -4.87 -15.32
C TRP A 31 2.37 -4.30 -14.60
N ASP A 32 3.36 -3.79 -15.33
CA ASP A 32 4.59 -3.23 -14.76
C ASP A 32 4.29 -2.06 -13.80
N ARG A 33 3.33 -1.19 -14.16
CA ARG A 33 2.91 -0.08 -13.28
C ARG A 33 2.17 -0.55 -12.03
N LEU A 34 1.34 -1.60 -12.15
CA LEU A 34 0.64 -2.19 -11.01
C LEU A 34 1.64 -2.89 -10.07
N GLU A 35 2.58 -3.66 -10.62
CA GLU A 35 3.61 -4.35 -9.87
C GLU A 35 4.43 -3.39 -9.01
N VAL A 36 4.96 -2.30 -9.61
CA VAL A 36 5.67 -1.25 -8.87
C VAL A 36 4.79 -0.64 -7.78
N THR A 37 3.51 -0.38 -8.07
CA THR A 37 2.57 0.15 -7.08
C THR A 37 2.40 -0.79 -5.89
N TYR A 38 2.20 -2.08 -6.15
CA TYR A 38 1.98 -3.08 -5.10
C TYR A 38 3.24 -3.35 -4.28
N GLU A 39 4.42 -3.37 -4.88
CA GLU A 39 5.69 -3.51 -4.15
C GLU A 39 5.95 -2.31 -3.22
N VAL A 40 5.65 -1.09 -3.67
CA VAL A 40 5.73 0.11 -2.80
C VAL A 40 4.74 0.00 -1.65
N LYS A 41 3.49 -0.42 -1.91
CA LYS A 41 2.49 -0.62 -0.83
C LYS A 41 2.95 -1.68 0.16
N LYS A 42 3.43 -2.83 -0.31
CA LYS A 42 3.92 -3.93 0.52
C LYS A 42 5.10 -3.50 1.39
N THR A 43 6.05 -2.75 0.82
CA THR A 43 7.18 -2.19 1.55
C THR A 43 6.72 -1.24 2.66
N LYS A 44 5.79 -0.32 2.36
CA LYS A 44 5.23 0.60 3.37
C LYS A 44 4.50 -0.13 4.50
N VAL A 45 3.69 -1.15 4.17
CA VAL A 45 3.02 -1.99 5.17
C VAL A 45 4.07 -2.67 6.07
N SER A 46 5.10 -3.28 5.47
CA SER A 46 6.17 -3.93 6.24
C SER A 46 6.90 -2.96 7.17
N MET A 47 7.14 -1.72 6.72
CA MET A 47 7.76 -0.69 7.56
C MET A 47 6.89 -0.34 8.77
N PHE A 48 5.59 -0.11 8.56
CA PHE A 48 4.67 0.22 9.65
C PHE A 48 4.41 -0.96 10.60
N VAL A 49 4.34 -2.18 10.08
CA VAL A 49 4.25 -3.40 10.91
C VAL A 49 5.48 -3.52 11.80
N HIS A 50 6.67 -3.30 11.24
CA HIS A 50 7.90 -3.30 12.04
C HIS A 50 7.88 -2.20 13.12
N GLU A 51 7.45 -0.98 12.78
CA GLU A 51 7.32 0.10 13.74
C GLU A 51 6.32 -0.24 14.87
N TYR A 52 5.22 -0.89 14.52
CA TYR A 52 4.22 -1.40 15.46
C TYR A 52 4.80 -2.45 16.41
N GLU A 53 5.54 -3.43 15.89
CA GLU A 53 6.20 -4.48 16.68
C GLU A 53 7.25 -3.92 17.65
N MET A 54 7.88 -2.81 17.27
CA MET A 54 8.87 -2.09 18.07
C MET A 54 8.26 -1.19 19.15
N ILE A 55 6.93 -1.14 19.28
CA ILE A 55 6.28 -0.40 20.36
C ILE A 55 6.59 -1.09 21.69
N ILE A 56 7.40 -0.41 22.49
CA ILE A 56 7.61 -0.68 23.90
C ILE A 56 7.40 0.61 24.69
N MET A 57 6.86 0.48 25.89
CA MET A 57 6.75 1.59 26.83
C MET A 57 8.06 1.69 27.61
N HIS A 58 8.72 2.84 27.54
CA HIS A 58 9.95 3.08 28.30
C HIS A 58 9.64 3.56 29.73
N GLU A 59 10.60 3.42 30.66
CA GLU A 59 10.41 3.70 32.10
C GLU A 59 9.88 5.11 32.42
N ASN A 60 10.17 6.10 31.57
CA ASN A 60 9.74 7.50 31.73
C ASN A 60 8.68 7.93 30.71
N GLU A 61 8.14 7.01 29.92
CA GLU A 61 7.09 7.28 28.94
C GLU A 61 5.72 7.05 29.61
N ASP A 62 4.77 7.97 29.41
CA ASP A 62 3.42 7.78 29.90
C ASP A 62 2.55 7.03 28.88
N ILE A 63 1.51 6.36 29.36
CA ILE A 63 0.64 5.51 28.52
C ILE A 63 -0.03 6.29 27.36
N ARG A 64 -0.28 7.59 27.53
CA ARG A 64 -0.87 8.42 26.46
C ARG A 64 0.11 8.59 25.32
N THR A 65 1.39 8.77 25.61
CA THR A 65 2.44 8.89 24.59
C THR A 65 2.56 7.61 23.76
N VAL A 66 2.55 6.44 24.41
CA VAL A 66 2.53 5.13 23.72
C VAL A 66 1.27 4.98 22.87
N PHE A 67 0.10 5.35 23.41
CA PHE A 67 -1.16 5.28 22.69
C PHE A 67 -1.20 6.18 21.44
N ILE A 68 -0.58 7.37 21.51
CA ILE A 68 -0.44 8.25 20.35
C ILE A 68 0.41 7.60 19.26
N ARG A 69 1.57 7.02 19.61
CA ARG A 69 2.45 6.31 18.66
C ARG A 69 1.70 5.16 17.99
N PHE A 70 1.01 4.33 18.77
CA PHE A 70 0.15 3.26 18.26
C PHE A 70 -0.88 3.78 17.26
N THR A 71 -1.64 4.81 17.66
CA THR A 71 -2.74 5.33 16.85
C THR A 71 -2.24 5.95 15.55
N ASN A 72 -1.08 6.61 15.56
CA ASN A 72 -0.47 7.15 14.35
C ASN A 72 -0.15 6.05 13.34
N ILE A 73 0.39 4.92 13.79
CA ILE A 73 0.73 3.79 12.91
C ILE A 73 -0.55 3.13 12.37
N THR A 74 -1.56 2.90 13.21
CA THR A 74 -2.83 2.30 12.75
C THR A 74 -3.55 3.19 11.75
N ASN A 75 -3.54 4.51 11.95
CA ASN A 75 -4.13 5.46 11.01
C ASN A 75 -3.36 5.50 9.69
N ALA A 76 -2.02 5.45 9.73
CA ALA A 76 -1.19 5.38 8.53
C ALA A 76 -1.44 4.09 7.73
N LEU A 77 -1.57 2.96 8.42
CA LEU A 77 -1.93 1.67 7.81
C LEU A 77 -3.33 1.70 7.18
N GLN A 78 -4.31 2.31 7.85
CA GLN A 78 -5.67 2.44 7.33
C GLN A 78 -5.77 3.32 6.08
N ALA A 79 -4.84 4.27 5.91
CA ALA A 79 -4.82 5.21 4.79
C ALA A 79 -4.11 4.68 3.52
N LEU A 80 -3.49 3.49 3.56
CA LEU A 80 -2.77 2.85 2.44
C LEU A 80 -3.68 2.15 1.42
#